data_AF-A0A4S8LVW6-F1
#
_entry.id   AF-A0A4S8LVW6-F1
#
_cell.length_a   1.000
_cell.length_b   1.000
_cell.length_c   1.000
_cell.angle_alpha   90.00
_cell.angle_beta   90.00
_cell.angle_gamma   90.00
#
_symmetry.space_group_name_H-M   'P 1'
#
loop_
_entity.id
_entity.type
_entity.pdbx_description
1 polymer ?
#
loop_
_entity_poly.entity_id
_entity_poly.type
_entity_poly.pdbx_seq_one_letter_code
_entity_poly.pdbx_strand_id
1 'polypeptide(L)'
;MWLKSYLSFGPDRPVWALFADALFALRVPLSERNVDPEIRMNIFLQTWHSYTNNTQIPDLKILTDTAKKFGLRIEGIAFLRGVIRQMPIWYHKEADPTIRTLNHTQASQCLKKKHAVRNVGDAEALANMLRNSQHTMENNCMCEQCTHLRTNLHCEHPQGCMKQALKLINTLPPKWDPRSVLPEDYQRKPRETEPDWIIFDNRVTTNGTLADIFRLFTDPKVTPVNTLPDLKIRAPEDADTGNIIVATNGSCYNNGEDNAHAGAGIYVGPDHQMNRSAKLPLYIGQSNQNGELVATKLAAELADP
;
A
#
# COMPACT_ATOMS: atom_id res chain seq x y z
N MET A 1 22.79 -5.48 -4.11
CA MET A 1 22.43 -4.34 -3.24
C MET A 1 21.73 -4.87 -2.00
N TRP A 2 22.35 -4.80 -0.82
CA TRP A 2 21.89 -5.50 0.39
C TRP A 2 20.49 -5.09 0.85
N LEU A 3 20.17 -3.79 0.86
CA LEU A 3 18.84 -3.30 1.27
C LEU A 3 17.72 -3.85 0.37
N LYS A 4 17.90 -3.83 -0.96
CA LYS A 4 16.92 -4.40 -1.91
C LYS A 4 16.65 -5.89 -1.61
N SER A 5 17.72 -6.65 -1.38
CA SER A 5 17.61 -8.08 -1.03
C SER A 5 16.95 -8.30 0.33
N TYR A 6 17.24 -7.46 1.34
CA TYR A 6 16.59 -7.52 2.66
C TYR A 6 15.07 -7.32 2.58
N LEU A 7 14.65 -6.36 1.74
CA LEU A 7 13.25 -6.00 1.51
C LEU A 7 12.52 -6.93 0.53
N SER A 8 13.15 -8.00 0.06
CA SER A 8 12.42 -9.04 -0.66
C SER A 8 11.62 -9.87 0.35
N PHE A 9 10.31 -10.01 0.15
CA PHE A 9 9.40 -10.75 1.05
C PHE A 9 8.73 -11.96 0.35
N GLY A 10 9.28 -12.38 -0.78
CA GLY A 10 8.79 -13.52 -1.55
C GLY A 10 9.52 -14.84 -1.25
N PRO A 11 9.23 -15.90 -2.02
CA PRO A 11 9.90 -17.21 -1.91
C PRO A 11 11.42 -17.14 -2.04
N ASP A 12 11.92 -16.19 -2.82
CA ASP A 12 13.35 -15.96 -3.04
C ASP A 12 14.01 -15.09 -1.96
N ARG A 13 13.32 -14.84 -0.84
CA ARG A 13 13.86 -14.04 0.27
C ARG A 13 15.11 -14.71 0.81
N PRO A 14 16.27 -14.04 0.83
CA PRO A 14 17.51 -14.67 1.22
C PRO A 14 17.51 -14.97 2.71
N VAL A 15 18.03 -16.15 3.09
CA VAL A 15 18.06 -16.64 4.47
C VAL A 15 18.70 -15.64 5.44
N TRP A 16 19.75 -14.93 5.02
CA TRP A 16 20.40 -13.92 5.86
C TRP A 16 19.47 -12.77 6.26
N ALA A 17 18.44 -12.46 5.46
CA ALA A 17 17.47 -11.42 5.79
C ALA A 17 16.58 -11.86 6.97
N LEU A 18 16.27 -13.16 7.08
CA LEU A 18 15.57 -13.73 8.23
C LEU A 18 16.42 -13.65 9.50
N PHE A 19 17.72 -13.91 9.38
CA PHE A 19 18.67 -13.69 10.49
C PHE A 19 18.74 -12.22 10.89
N ALA A 20 18.76 -11.31 9.92
CA ALA A 20 18.76 -9.87 10.19
C ALA A 20 17.48 -9.44 10.93
N ASP A 21 16.30 -9.89 10.51
CA ASP A 21 15.04 -9.66 11.24
C ASP A 21 15.14 -10.12 12.71
N ALA A 22 15.64 -11.33 12.95
CA ALA A 22 15.83 -11.87 14.30
C ALA A 22 16.83 -11.05 15.13
N LEU A 23 17.93 -10.61 14.53
CA LEU A 23 18.93 -9.77 15.21
C LEU A 23 18.36 -8.39 15.58
N PHE A 24 17.57 -7.78 14.70
CA PHE A 24 16.83 -6.56 15.01
C PHE A 24 15.84 -6.79 16.16
N ALA A 25 15.10 -7.89 16.15
CA ALA A 25 14.13 -8.24 17.18
C ALA A 25 14.79 -8.48 18.56
N LEU A 26 16.03 -8.98 18.60
CA LEU A 26 16.77 -9.23 19.84
C LEU A 26 17.33 -7.95 20.49
N ARG A 27 17.66 -6.94 19.68
CA ARG A 27 18.39 -5.74 20.12
C ARG A 27 17.49 -4.50 20.14
N VAL A 28 16.55 -4.49 21.07
CA VAL A 28 15.62 -3.36 21.25
C VAL A 28 16.04 -2.42 22.39
N PRO A 29 15.74 -1.11 22.31
CA PRO A 29 15.97 -0.17 23.40
C PRO A 29 15.05 -0.45 24.59
N LEU A 30 15.39 0.10 25.76
CA LEU A 30 14.61 -0.07 26.99
C LEU A 30 13.14 0.38 26.87
N SER A 31 12.86 1.37 26.01
CA SER A 31 11.49 1.83 25.71
C SER A 31 10.62 0.75 25.05
N GLU A 32 11.23 -0.24 24.39
CA GLU A 32 10.55 -1.31 23.65
C GLU A 32 10.64 -2.66 24.38
N ARG A 33 11.16 -2.70 25.61
CA ARG A 33 11.34 -3.94 26.38
C ARG A 33 10.03 -4.72 26.60
N ASN A 34 8.90 -4.02 26.61
CA ASN A 34 7.57 -4.60 26.84
C ASN A 34 6.91 -5.10 25.55
N VAL A 35 7.48 -4.85 24.37
CA VAL A 35 7.01 -5.43 23.12
C VAL A 35 7.33 -6.91 23.15
N ASP A 36 6.33 -7.77 22.94
CA ASP A 36 6.54 -9.23 22.94
C ASP A 36 7.53 -9.62 21.82
N PRO A 37 8.64 -10.34 22.11
CA PRO A 37 9.61 -10.76 21.10
C PRO A 37 9.00 -11.57 19.94
N GLU A 38 7.96 -12.36 20.16
CA GLU A 38 7.37 -13.23 19.14
C GLU A 38 6.63 -12.47 18.02
N ILE A 39 6.31 -11.19 18.25
CA ILE A 39 5.62 -10.34 17.28
C ILE A 39 6.55 -9.29 16.66
N ARG A 40 7.83 -9.27 17.03
CA ARG A 40 8.84 -8.40 16.42
C ARG A 40 9.29 -9.00 15.10
N MET A 41 8.59 -8.67 14.03
CA MET A 41 8.79 -9.27 12.71
C MET A 41 9.76 -8.47 11.84
N ASN A 42 9.48 -7.18 11.64
CA ASN A 42 10.30 -6.35 10.75
C ASN A 42 10.22 -4.87 11.11
N ILE A 43 11.39 -4.22 11.22
CA ILE A 43 11.52 -2.81 11.63
C ILE A 43 10.97 -1.78 10.62
N PHE A 44 10.80 -2.17 9.36
CA PHE A 44 10.23 -1.27 8.34
C PHE A 44 8.72 -1.43 8.18
N LEU A 45 8.15 -2.55 8.64
CA LEU A 45 6.71 -2.84 8.60
C LEU A 45 5.99 -2.55 9.93
N GLN A 46 6.74 -2.26 11.00
CA GLN A 46 6.20 -2.04 12.34
C GLN A 46 6.73 -0.76 13.00
N THR A 47 6.07 -0.34 14.08
CA THR A 47 6.37 0.89 14.86
C THR A 47 7.20 0.67 16.13
N TRP A 48 7.55 -0.58 16.47
CA TRP A 48 8.56 -0.85 17.48
C TRP A 48 9.96 -0.58 16.90
N HIS A 49 10.93 -0.28 17.76
CA HIS A 49 12.27 0.13 17.34
C HIS A 49 13.34 -0.87 17.77
N SER A 50 14.36 -1.03 16.92
CA SER A 50 15.65 -1.64 17.27
C SER A 50 16.67 -0.54 17.57
N TYR A 51 17.81 -0.88 18.19
CA TYR A 51 18.95 0.03 18.26
C TYR A 51 19.43 0.42 16.87
N THR A 52 19.66 1.72 16.67
CA THR A 52 20.17 2.33 15.41
C THR A 52 21.49 3.09 15.61
N ASN A 53 22.07 3.01 16.80
CA ASN A 53 23.31 3.70 17.18
C ASN A 53 24.51 2.73 17.10
N ASN A 54 25.66 3.13 17.65
CA ASN A 54 26.89 2.32 17.60
C ASN A 54 26.80 0.97 18.36
N THR A 55 25.70 0.67 19.06
CA THR A 55 25.48 -0.66 19.66
C THR A 55 24.88 -1.66 18.68
N GLN A 56 24.47 -1.20 17.50
CA GLN A 56 23.98 -2.05 16.43
C GLN A 56 25.15 -2.74 15.72
N ILE A 57 24.91 -3.97 15.25
CA ILE A 57 25.87 -4.70 14.42
C ILE A 57 26.17 -3.87 13.16
N PRO A 58 27.45 -3.67 12.77
CA PRO A 58 27.82 -2.79 11.66
C PRO A 58 27.05 -3.04 10.35
N ASP A 59 26.84 -4.30 9.96
CA ASP A 59 26.12 -4.65 8.73
C ASP A 59 24.64 -4.25 8.78
N LEU A 60 23.99 -4.43 9.93
CA LEU A 60 22.61 -3.99 10.13
C LEU A 60 22.50 -2.47 10.16
N LYS A 61 23.53 -1.80 10.69
CA LYS A 61 23.61 -0.34 10.68
C LYS A 61 23.69 0.21 9.26
N ILE A 62 24.48 -0.42 8.38
CA ILE A 62 24.56 -0.06 6.96
C ILE A 62 23.17 -0.18 6.30
N LEU A 63 22.39 -1.22 6.61
CA LEU A 63 21.02 -1.38 6.10
C LEU A 63 20.12 -0.21 6.54
N THR A 64 20.09 0.10 7.83
CA THR A 64 19.24 1.17 8.38
C THR A 64 19.68 2.56 7.92
N ASP A 65 20.99 2.81 7.84
CA ASP A 65 21.53 4.09 7.38
C ASP A 65 21.26 4.28 5.88
N THR A 66 21.34 3.22 5.08
CA THR A 66 20.99 3.25 3.65
C THR A 66 19.51 3.52 3.47
N ALA A 67 18.64 2.83 4.21
CA ALA A 67 17.20 3.05 4.19
C ALA A 67 16.86 4.49 4.54
N LYS A 68 17.49 5.05 5.58
CA LYS A 68 17.30 6.44 6.00
C LYS A 68 17.81 7.43 4.95
N LYS A 69 19.03 7.22 4.41
CA LYS A 69 19.65 8.10 3.41
C LYS A 69 18.78 8.28 2.17
N PHE A 70 18.13 7.21 1.73
CA PHE A 70 17.29 7.22 0.54
C PHE A 70 15.80 7.37 0.85
N GLY A 71 15.41 7.73 2.08
CA GLY A 71 14.01 7.97 2.43
C GLY A 71 13.14 6.74 2.15
N LEU A 72 13.56 5.55 2.58
CA LEU A 72 12.75 4.35 2.48
C LEU A 72 11.48 4.49 3.31
N ARG A 73 10.32 4.25 2.68
CA ARG A 73 9.05 4.10 3.37
C ARG A 73 8.13 3.14 2.62
N ILE A 74 7.07 2.70 3.29
CA ILE A 74 5.96 2.02 2.61
C ILE A 74 5.04 3.11 2.02
N GLU A 75 4.79 3.04 0.72
CA GLU A 75 4.05 4.10 0.00
C GLU A 75 3.48 3.57 -1.31
N GLY A 76 2.29 4.05 -1.65
CA GLY A 76 1.56 3.67 -2.85
C GLY A 76 0.16 4.30 -2.85
N ILE A 77 -0.46 4.40 -4.03
CA ILE A 77 -1.83 4.94 -4.14
C ILE A 77 -2.82 3.96 -3.49
N ALA A 78 -2.74 2.69 -3.85
CA ALA A 78 -3.47 1.59 -3.26
C ALA A 78 -2.68 0.27 -3.36
N PHE A 79 -3.06 -0.71 -2.55
CA PHE A 79 -2.42 -2.02 -2.49
C PHE A 79 -3.44 -3.13 -2.68
N LEU A 80 -3.03 -4.22 -3.32
CA LEU A 80 -3.86 -5.42 -3.43
C LEU A 80 -4.21 -5.94 -2.03
N ARG A 81 -5.44 -6.39 -1.81
CA ARG A 81 -5.90 -6.88 -0.50
C ARG A 81 -5.08 -8.05 0.02
N GLY A 82 -4.58 -8.89 -0.89
CA GLY A 82 -3.65 -9.97 -0.56
C GLY A 82 -2.33 -9.47 0.02
N VAL A 83 -1.84 -8.30 -0.41
CA VAL A 83 -0.62 -7.66 0.15
C VAL A 83 -0.92 -7.03 1.50
N ILE A 84 -2.06 -6.33 1.64
CA ILE A 84 -2.50 -5.76 2.91
C ILE A 84 -2.59 -6.84 4.00
N ARG A 85 -3.19 -8.00 3.67
CA ARG A 85 -3.33 -9.13 4.61
C ARG A 85 -2.00 -9.69 5.11
N GLN A 86 -0.92 -9.56 4.33
CA GLN A 86 0.42 -10.02 4.73
C GLN A 86 1.11 -9.06 5.72
N MET A 87 0.63 -7.81 5.86
CA MET A 87 1.23 -6.85 6.78
C MET A 87 1.12 -7.33 8.23
N PRO A 88 2.12 -7.09 9.09
CA PRO A 88 2.03 -7.38 10.51
C PRO A 88 0.90 -6.56 11.16
N ILE A 89 -0.02 -7.20 11.88
CA ILE A 89 -1.10 -6.48 12.56
C ILE A 89 -0.60 -5.80 13.84
N TRP A 90 0.28 -6.47 14.59
CA TRP A 90 0.81 -5.91 15.83
C TRP A 90 1.79 -4.79 15.52
N TYR A 91 1.61 -3.62 16.14
CA TYR A 91 2.45 -2.45 15.89
C TYR A 91 2.51 -2.07 14.41
N HIS A 92 1.45 -2.33 13.63
CA HIS A 92 1.38 -2.02 12.20
C HIS A 92 1.84 -0.58 11.91
N LYS A 93 2.70 -0.41 10.90
CA LYS A 93 3.39 0.87 10.63
C LYS A 93 2.45 2.07 10.44
N GLU A 94 1.34 1.85 9.73
CA GLU A 94 0.37 2.89 9.34
C GLU A 94 -0.90 2.88 10.19
N ALA A 95 -0.96 2.05 11.24
CA ALA A 95 -2.13 2.03 12.11
C ALA A 95 -2.15 3.26 13.03
N ASP A 96 -3.34 3.58 13.53
CA ASP A 96 -3.50 4.57 14.59
C ASP A 96 -2.60 4.23 15.80
N PRO A 97 -1.89 5.21 16.41
CA PRO A 97 -0.97 4.96 17.52
C PRO A 97 -1.58 4.22 18.71
N THR A 98 -2.91 4.29 18.90
CA THR A 98 -3.62 3.53 19.94
C THR A 98 -3.43 2.02 19.81
N ILE A 99 -3.04 1.49 18.64
CA ILE A 99 -2.73 0.07 18.45
C ILE A 99 -1.68 -0.42 19.46
N ARG A 100 -0.74 0.44 19.88
CA ARG A 100 0.29 0.11 20.86
C ARG A 100 -0.31 -0.25 22.23
N THR A 101 -1.47 0.31 22.58
CA THR A 101 -2.17 0.05 23.84
C THR A 101 -2.91 -1.30 23.84
N LEU A 102 -3.18 -1.87 22.66
CA LEU A 102 -3.97 -3.09 22.49
C LEU A 102 -3.16 -4.38 22.69
N ASN A 103 -1.93 -4.32 23.20
CA ASN A 103 -0.98 -5.43 23.20
C ASN A 103 -0.98 -6.32 24.44
N HIS A 104 -1.50 -5.83 25.57
CA HIS A 104 -1.25 -6.41 26.90
C HIS A 104 -2.45 -7.10 27.54
N THR A 105 -3.63 -7.07 26.92
CA THR A 105 -4.81 -7.73 27.47
C THR A 105 -4.66 -9.25 27.44
N GLN A 106 -5.40 -9.97 28.30
CA GLN A 106 -5.43 -11.45 28.28
C GLN A 106 -5.84 -11.98 26.90
N ALA A 107 -6.82 -11.32 26.26
CA ALA A 107 -7.22 -11.64 24.89
C ALA A 107 -6.05 -11.46 23.91
N SER A 108 -5.28 -10.37 24.00
CA SER A 108 -4.10 -10.17 23.14
C SER A 108 -3.01 -11.20 23.36
N GLN A 109 -2.78 -11.63 24.61
CA GLN A 109 -1.86 -12.73 24.91
C GLN A 109 -2.33 -14.06 24.31
N CYS A 110 -3.64 -14.35 24.41
CA CYS A 110 -4.26 -15.51 23.78
C CYS A 110 -4.12 -15.44 22.24
N LEU A 111 -4.39 -14.28 21.64
CA LEU A 111 -4.25 -14.06 20.20
C LEU A 111 -2.82 -14.35 19.71
N LYS A 112 -1.81 -13.92 20.47
CA LYS A 112 -0.40 -14.15 20.13
C LYS A 112 0.02 -15.60 20.27
N LYS A 113 -0.32 -16.25 21.39
CA LYS A 113 0.24 -17.57 21.75
C LYS A 113 -0.61 -18.75 21.29
N LYS A 114 -1.93 -18.66 21.42
CA LYS A 114 -2.86 -19.76 21.09
C LYS A 114 -3.38 -19.65 19.65
N HIS A 115 -3.78 -18.45 19.24
CA HIS A 115 -4.29 -18.24 17.87
C HIS A 115 -3.18 -17.94 16.85
N ALA A 116 -1.94 -17.72 17.31
CA ALA A 116 -0.80 -17.39 16.45
C ALA A 116 -1.06 -16.21 15.50
N VAL A 117 -1.85 -15.22 15.90
CA VAL A 117 -2.12 -14.02 15.09
C VAL A 117 -0.84 -13.22 14.90
N ARG A 118 -0.43 -13.04 13.64
CA ARG A 118 0.76 -12.28 13.26
C ARG A 118 0.46 -11.18 12.26
N ASN A 119 -0.39 -11.46 11.28
CA ASN A 119 -0.68 -10.57 10.17
C ASN A 119 -2.12 -10.02 10.20
N VAL A 120 -2.39 -9.04 9.34
CA VAL A 120 -3.72 -8.42 9.19
C VAL A 120 -4.77 -9.45 8.76
N GLY A 121 -4.42 -10.40 7.89
CA GLY A 121 -5.33 -11.47 7.47
C GLY A 121 -5.78 -12.38 8.62
N ASP A 122 -4.88 -12.75 9.53
CA ASP A 122 -5.20 -13.57 10.71
C ASP A 122 -6.21 -12.86 11.62
N ALA A 123 -5.98 -11.56 11.86
CA ALA A 123 -6.86 -10.75 12.68
C ALA A 123 -8.20 -10.47 11.99
N GLU A 124 -8.22 -10.24 10.67
CA GLU A 124 -9.44 -10.12 9.86
C GLU A 124 -10.27 -11.41 9.92
N ALA A 125 -9.64 -12.58 9.75
CA ALA A 125 -10.31 -13.87 9.80
C ALA A 125 -11.03 -14.09 11.13
N LEU A 126 -10.36 -13.83 12.26
CA LEU A 126 -10.97 -13.91 13.59
C LEU A 126 -12.06 -12.86 13.81
N ALA A 127 -11.86 -11.62 13.35
CA ALA A 127 -12.85 -10.57 13.48
C ALA A 127 -14.14 -10.89 12.69
N ASN A 128 -14.01 -11.52 11.52
CA ASN A 128 -15.13 -11.91 10.67
C ASN A 128 -15.99 -13.03 11.28
N MET A 129 -15.46 -13.84 12.20
CA MET A 129 -16.25 -14.84 12.93
C MET A 129 -17.39 -14.23 13.74
N LEU A 130 -17.27 -12.96 14.18
CA LEU A 130 -18.33 -12.24 14.88
C LEU A 130 -19.56 -11.96 13.99
N ARG A 131 -19.39 -11.99 12.67
CA ARG A 131 -20.47 -11.74 11.70
C ARG A 131 -21.23 -13.02 11.32
N ASN A 132 -20.80 -14.17 11.81
CA ASN A 132 -21.48 -15.44 11.56
C ASN A 132 -22.89 -15.39 12.17
N SER A 133 -23.91 -15.76 11.38
CA SER A 133 -25.31 -15.76 11.82
C SER A 133 -25.59 -16.70 12.99
N GLN A 134 -24.78 -17.75 13.15
CA GLN A 134 -24.88 -18.69 14.28
C GLN A 134 -24.18 -18.19 15.54
N HIS A 135 -23.38 -17.12 15.45
CA HIS A 135 -22.68 -16.58 16.61
C HIS A 135 -23.62 -15.78 17.49
N THR A 136 -23.62 -16.08 18.79
CA THR A 136 -24.31 -15.30 19.82
C THR A 136 -23.30 -14.51 20.62
N MET A 137 -23.71 -13.34 21.12
CA MET A 137 -22.83 -12.44 21.90
C MET A 137 -22.61 -12.91 23.34
N GLU A 138 -22.88 -14.18 23.63
CA GLU A 138 -22.73 -14.80 24.94
C GLU A 138 -21.36 -15.47 25.11
N ASN A 139 -20.84 -15.49 26.34
CA ASN A 139 -19.52 -16.06 26.64
C ASN A 139 -19.43 -17.57 26.29
N ASN A 140 -20.55 -18.30 26.32
CA ASN A 140 -20.62 -19.74 26.07
C ASN A 140 -21.22 -20.08 24.70
N CYS A 141 -21.04 -19.22 23.69
CA CYS A 141 -21.54 -19.48 22.34
C CYS A 141 -21.14 -20.89 21.84
N MET A 142 -22.14 -21.65 21.39
CA MET A 142 -22.00 -23.04 20.93
C MET A 142 -21.91 -23.16 19.41
N CYS A 143 -21.69 -22.05 18.68
CA CYS A 143 -21.48 -22.11 17.24
C CYS A 143 -20.22 -22.95 16.90
N GLU A 144 -20.16 -23.46 15.67
CA GLU A 144 -19.06 -24.31 15.21
C GLU A 144 -17.69 -23.63 15.42
N GLN A 145 -17.58 -22.35 15.07
CA GLN A 145 -16.34 -21.59 15.21
C GLN A 145 -15.91 -21.43 16.67
N CYS A 146 -16.81 -21.04 17.58
CA CYS A 146 -16.49 -20.92 19.01
C CYS A 146 -16.12 -22.26 19.64
N THR A 147 -16.79 -23.35 19.23
CA THR A 147 -16.50 -24.71 19.69
C THR A 147 -15.12 -25.17 19.20
N HIS A 148 -14.79 -24.93 17.93
CA HIS A 148 -13.47 -25.22 17.35
C HIS A 148 -12.36 -24.47 18.09
N LEU A 149 -12.53 -23.18 18.37
CA LEU A 149 -11.51 -22.39 19.09
C LEU A 149 -11.30 -22.87 20.54
N ARG A 150 -12.36 -23.32 21.22
CA ARG A 150 -12.26 -23.89 22.57
C ARG A 150 -11.55 -25.25 22.57
N THR A 151 -11.90 -26.12 21.63
CA THR A 151 -11.41 -27.51 21.58
C THR A 151 -10.00 -27.63 21.01
N ASN A 152 -9.72 -26.97 19.89
CA ASN A 152 -8.45 -27.14 19.18
C ASN A 152 -7.37 -26.15 19.65
N LEU A 153 -7.75 -24.90 19.93
CA LEU A 153 -6.80 -23.87 20.37
C LEU A 153 -6.82 -23.65 21.88
N HIS A 154 -7.65 -24.39 22.62
CA HIS A 154 -7.79 -24.25 24.07
C HIS A 154 -8.08 -22.79 24.49
N CYS A 155 -8.83 -22.04 23.67
CA CYS A 155 -9.19 -20.66 23.95
C CYS A 155 -10.40 -20.60 24.88
N GLU A 156 -10.19 -20.14 26.12
CA GLU A 156 -11.25 -20.05 27.14
C GLU A 156 -12.35 -19.04 26.79
N HIS A 157 -11.98 -17.95 26.11
CA HIS A 157 -12.88 -16.84 25.79
C HIS A 157 -12.79 -16.45 24.30
N PRO A 158 -13.34 -17.25 23.37
CA PRO A 158 -13.24 -16.99 21.93
C PRO A 158 -13.79 -15.62 21.53
N GLN A 159 -14.95 -15.23 22.06
CA GLN A 159 -15.58 -13.95 21.76
C GLN A 159 -14.68 -12.76 22.16
N GLY A 160 -14.00 -12.85 23.31
CA GLY A 160 -13.04 -11.84 23.76
C GLY A 160 -11.87 -11.69 22.79
N CYS A 161 -11.36 -12.80 22.28
CA CYS A 161 -10.30 -12.81 21.27
C CYS A 161 -10.77 -12.23 19.93
N MET A 162 -11.95 -12.60 19.45
CA MET A 162 -12.52 -12.04 18.22
C MET A 162 -12.78 -10.52 18.33
N LYS A 163 -13.32 -10.05 19.46
CA LYS A 163 -13.50 -8.61 19.74
C LYS A 163 -12.16 -7.88 19.80
N GLN A 164 -11.13 -8.50 20.39
CA GLN A 164 -9.80 -7.91 20.44
C GLN A 164 -9.15 -7.85 19.05
N ALA A 165 -9.33 -8.88 18.22
CA ALA A 165 -8.89 -8.86 16.82
C ALA A 165 -9.60 -7.76 16.02
N LEU A 166 -10.91 -7.59 16.21
CA LEU A 166 -11.68 -6.51 15.61
C LEU A 166 -11.16 -5.12 16.04
N LYS A 167 -10.82 -4.93 17.32
CA LYS A 167 -10.20 -3.68 17.82
C LYS A 167 -8.89 -3.38 17.10
N LEU A 168 -8.03 -4.40 16.87
CA LEU A 168 -6.78 -4.22 16.12
C LEU A 168 -7.05 -3.78 14.69
N ILE A 169 -7.92 -4.49 13.97
CA ILE A 169 -8.23 -4.14 12.57
C ILE A 169 -8.85 -2.75 12.45
N ASN A 170 -9.68 -2.32 13.42
CA ASN A 170 -10.27 -0.98 13.43
C ASN A 170 -9.26 0.16 13.61
N THR A 171 -8.00 -0.13 13.95
CA THR A 171 -6.93 0.89 13.96
C THR A 171 -6.33 1.14 12.59
N LEU A 172 -6.63 0.29 11.60
CA LEU A 172 -6.09 0.40 10.25
C LEU A 172 -6.84 1.50 9.48
N PRO A 173 -6.14 2.44 8.83
CA PRO A 173 -6.78 3.41 7.96
C PRO A 173 -7.24 2.74 6.65
N PRO A 174 -8.14 3.37 5.86
CA PRO A 174 -8.78 2.74 4.71
C PRO A 174 -7.82 2.10 3.70
N LYS A 175 -6.67 2.74 3.43
CA LYS A 175 -5.62 2.24 2.53
C LYS A 175 -5.02 0.89 2.96
N TRP A 176 -5.05 0.60 4.26
CA TRP A 176 -4.44 -0.57 4.89
C TRP A 176 -5.48 -1.48 5.57
N ASP A 177 -6.77 -1.24 5.39
CA ASP A 177 -7.84 -2.08 5.92
C ASP A 177 -8.41 -2.97 4.80
N PRO A 178 -8.23 -4.31 4.87
CA PRO A 178 -8.73 -5.24 3.86
C PRO A 178 -10.25 -5.41 3.88
N ARG A 179 -11.00 -4.63 4.66
CA ARG A 179 -12.46 -4.57 4.64
C ARG A 179 -12.98 -3.33 3.89
N SER A 180 -12.10 -2.38 3.57
CA SER A 180 -12.45 -1.19 2.80
C SER A 180 -12.80 -1.55 1.36
N VAL A 181 -13.53 -0.65 0.70
CA VAL A 181 -13.69 -0.68 -0.76
C VAL A 181 -12.38 -0.19 -1.37
N LEU A 182 -11.68 -1.07 -2.09
CA LEU A 182 -10.37 -0.81 -2.67
C LEU A 182 -10.47 -0.64 -4.18
N PRO A 183 -9.52 0.04 -4.85
CA PRO A 183 -9.53 0.17 -6.30
C PRO A 183 -9.58 -1.15 -7.06
N GLU A 184 -9.02 -2.24 -6.52
CA GLU A 184 -9.19 -3.59 -7.09
C GLU A 184 -10.65 -4.05 -7.23
N ASP A 185 -11.59 -3.52 -6.45
CA ASP A 185 -12.99 -3.92 -6.45
C ASP A 185 -13.77 -3.33 -7.65
N TYR A 186 -13.27 -2.25 -8.25
CA TYR A 186 -13.99 -1.50 -9.27
C TYR A 186 -13.15 -1.11 -10.50
N GLN A 187 -11.82 -1.09 -10.40
CA GLN A 187 -10.96 -0.90 -11.57
C GLN A 187 -10.85 -2.21 -12.35
N ARG A 188 -11.33 -2.19 -13.61
CA ARG A 188 -11.27 -3.36 -14.50
C ARG A 188 -9.96 -3.37 -15.27
N LYS A 189 -9.46 -4.57 -15.56
CA LYS A 189 -8.38 -4.71 -16.55
C LYS A 189 -8.90 -4.16 -17.89
N PRO A 190 -8.11 -3.37 -18.61
CA PRO A 190 -8.49 -2.97 -19.96
C PRO A 190 -8.71 -4.21 -20.83
N ARG A 191 -9.66 -4.13 -21.77
CA ARG A 191 -9.90 -5.21 -22.74
C ARG A 191 -8.86 -5.12 -23.85
N GLU A 192 -8.32 -6.26 -24.25
CA GLU A 192 -7.52 -6.35 -25.46
C GLU A 192 -8.45 -6.19 -26.66
N THR A 193 -8.33 -5.07 -27.37
CA THR A 193 -9.23 -4.72 -28.46
C THR A 193 -8.62 -4.97 -29.84
N GLU A 194 -7.30 -4.78 -30.02
CA GLU A 194 -6.59 -5.00 -31.29
C GLU A 194 -5.09 -5.30 -31.08
N PRO A 195 -4.42 -6.10 -31.94
CA PRO A 195 -3.03 -6.51 -31.75
C PRO A 195 -2.00 -5.39 -31.85
N ASP A 196 -2.31 -4.31 -32.57
CA ASP A 196 -1.37 -3.20 -32.83
C ASP A 196 -1.43 -2.08 -31.78
N TRP A 197 -2.32 -2.19 -30.78
CA TRP A 197 -2.51 -1.17 -29.75
C TRP A 197 -1.76 -1.52 -28.47
N ILE A 198 -0.94 -0.58 -28.00
CA ILE A 198 -0.37 -0.64 -26.65
C ILE A 198 -1.41 -0.09 -25.68
N ILE A 199 -2.01 -0.99 -24.92
CA ILE A 199 -3.00 -0.66 -23.91
C ILE A 199 -2.32 0.05 -22.74
N PHE A 200 -2.80 1.25 -22.42
CA PHE A 200 -2.46 1.91 -21.17
C PHE A 200 -3.27 1.32 -20.00
N ASP A 201 -2.59 0.64 -19.08
CA ASP A 201 -3.19 0.13 -17.85
C ASP A 201 -3.23 1.24 -16.79
N ASN A 202 -4.42 1.83 -16.60
CA ASN A 202 -4.65 2.93 -15.66
C ASN A 202 -4.88 2.47 -14.21
N ARG A 203 -4.70 1.18 -13.91
CA ARG A 203 -4.88 0.65 -12.55
C ARG A 203 -3.77 1.15 -11.64
N VAL A 204 -4.14 1.63 -10.46
CA VAL A 204 -3.19 2.21 -9.50
C VAL A 204 -2.78 1.23 -8.39
N THR A 205 -3.45 0.07 -8.34
CA THR A 205 -3.24 -0.94 -7.32
C THR A 205 -1.87 -1.58 -7.47
N THR A 206 -1.04 -1.43 -6.45
CA THR A 206 0.24 -2.13 -6.36
C THR A 206 -0.02 -3.61 -6.11
N ASN A 207 0.47 -4.45 -7.02
CA ASN A 207 0.36 -5.91 -6.96
C ASN A 207 1.71 -6.53 -6.56
N GLY A 208 1.70 -7.82 -6.24
CA GLY A 208 2.92 -8.58 -5.94
C GLY A 208 3.04 -8.97 -4.47
N THR A 209 4.19 -8.67 -3.88
CA THR A 209 4.58 -9.04 -2.50
C THR A 209 4.71 -7.80 -1.62
N LEU A 210 5.00 -7.99 -0.33
CA LEU A 210 5.37 -6.87 0.55
C LEU A 210 6.61 -6.10 0.08
N ALA A 211 7.46 -6.66 -0.79
CA ALA A 211 8.58 -5.92 -1.36
C ALA A 211 8.10 -4.73 -2.22
N ASP A 212 6.95 -4.89 -2.86
CA ASP A 212 6.42 -3.96 -3.86
C ASP A 212 5.73 -2.74 -3.22
N ILE A 213 5.53 -2.73 -1.90
CA ILE A 213 4.98 -1.57 -1.18
C ILE A 213 6.06 -0.54 -0.81
N PHE A 214 7.34 -0.91 -0.88
CA PHE A 214 8.43 -0.02 -0.51
C PHE A 214 8.74 0.97 -1.63
N ARG A 215 8.98 2.22 -1.24
CA ARG A 215 9.46 3.30 -2.13
C ARG A 215 10.73 3.92 -1.55
N LEU A 216 11.63 4.27 -2.45
CA LEU A 216 12.88 5.00 -2.17
C LEU A 216 12.80 6.37 -2.84
N PHE A 217 13.73 7.25 -2.47
CA PHE A 217 13.82 8.64 -2.91
C PHE A 217 12.57 9.45 -2.55
N THR A 218 11.95 9.15 -1.41
CA THR A 218 10.77 9.87 -0.93
C THR A 218 11.17 11.10 -0.11
N ASP A 219 10.32 12.13 -0.13
CA ASP A 219 10.52 13.34 0.68
C ASP A 219 10.07 13.08 2.12
N PRO A 220 10.99 13.13 3.12
CA PRO A 220 10.64 12.94 4.52
C PRO A 220 9.72 14.02 5.10
N LYS A 221 9.56 15.16 4.42
CA LYS A 221 8.63 16.24 4.81
C LYS A 221 7.19 15.96 4.37
N VAL A 222 6.99 15.04 3.44
CA VAL A 222 5.66 14.67 2.94
C VAL A 222 5.16 13.46 3.71
N THR A 223 4.11 13.66 4.51
CA THR A 223 3.41 12.58 5.20
C THR A 223 2.63 11.73 4.19
N PRO A 224 2.79 10.40 4.19
CA PRO A 224 1.97 9.51 3.37
C PRO A 224 0.49 9.73 3.63
N VAL A 225 -0.29 9.79 2.55
CA VAL A 225 -1.74 9.94 2.63
C VAL A 225 -2.33 8.56 2.89
N ASN A 226 -3.02 8.35 4.01
CA ASN A 226 -3.63 7.05 4.33
C ASN A 226 -5.11 6.92 3.88
N THR A 227 -5.59 7.89 3.12
CA THR A 227 -6.88 7.83 2.42
C THR A 227 -6.72 7.19 1.04
N LEU A 228 -7.80 6.59 0.54
CA LEU A 228 -7.89 6.08 -0.82
C LEU A 228 -8.51 7.16 -1.71
N PRO A 229 -7.95 7.47 -2.90
CA PRO A 229 -8.64 8.32 -3.85
C PRO A 229 -9.88 7.60 -4.40
N ASP A 230 -10.93 8.37 -4.71
CA ASP A 230 -12.08 7.88 -5.46
C ASP A 230 -11.70 7.82 -6.94
N LEU A 231 -11.44 6.61 -7.45
CA LEU A 231 -11.08 6.36 -8.84
C LEU A 231 -12.22 5.74 -9.64
N LYS A 232 -13.45 5.81 -9.11
CA LYS A 232 -14.63 5.30 -9.81
C LYS A 232 -14.92 6.22 -10.98
N ILE A 233 -14.98 5.64 -12.18
CA ILE A 233 -15.43 6.35 -13.38
C ILE A 233 -16.92 6.63 -13.19
N ARG A 234 -17.31 7.91 -13.15
CA ARG A 234 -18.69 8.36 -12.99
C ARG A 234 -19.43 8.49 -14.33
N ALA A 235 -19.13 7.60 -15.27
CA ALA A 235 -19.89 7.53 -16.51
C ALA A 235 -21.19 6.73 -16.24
N PRO A 236 -22.36 7.21 -16.70
CA PRO A 236 -23.58 6.40 -16.74
C PRO A 236 -23.32 5.06 -17.45
N GLU A 237 -23.90 3.95 -16.96
CA GLU A 237 -23.69 2.62 -17.55
C GLU A 237 -24.08 2.55 -19.04
N ASP A 238 -24.95 3.46 -19.49
CA ASP A 238 -25.45 3.59 -20.87
C ASP A 238 -24.88 4.82 -21.60
N ALA A 239 -23.90 5.51 -21.03
CA ALA A 239 -23.25 6.60 -21.74
C ALA A 239 -22.47 6.02 -22.91
N ASP A 240 -22.88 6.38 -24.13
CA ASP A 240 -22.02 6.28 -25.30
C ASP A 240 -20.81 7.19 -25.05
N THR A 241 -19.77 6.60 -24.46
CA THR A 241 -18.50 7.26 -24.19
C THR A 241 -17.66 7.40 -25.46
N GLY A 242 -18.27 7.14 -26.64
CA GLY A 242 -17.81 7.44 -27.99
C GLY A 242 -16.31 7.64 -28.12
N ASN A 243 -15.61 6.70 -28.74
CA ASN A 243 -14.17 6.84 -28.96
C ASN A 243 -13.88 8.12 -29.77
N ILE A 244 -13.15 9.06 -29.18
CA ILE A 244 -12.63 10.23 -29.89
C ILE A 244 -11.19 9.93 -30.28
N ILE A 245 -10.89 10.04 -31.57
CA ILE A 245 -9.51 9.97 -32.07
C ILE A 245 -8.92 11.37 -31.98
N VAL A 246 -7.82 11.51 -31.23
CA VAL A 246 -7.10 12.78 -31.07
C VAL A 246 -5.67 12.59 -31.54
N ALA A 247 -5.24 13.40 -32.51
CA ALA A 247 -3.84 13.54 -32.85
C ALA A 247 -3.19 14.55 -31.90
N THR A 248 -2.10 14.15 -31.25
CA THR A 248 -1.31 15.03 -30.36
C THR A 248 0.02 15.36 -31.04
N ASN A 249 0.54 16.58 -30.79
CA ASN A 249 1.87 16.94 -31.25
C ASN A 249 2.53 17.97 -30.31
N GLY A 250 3.84 17.84 -30.13
CA GLY A 250 4.71 18.84 -29.51
C GLY A 250 5.58 19.53 -30.56
N SER A 251 5.85 20.82 -30.38
CA SER A 251 6.82 21.52 -31.24
C SER A 251 7.61 22.52 -30.42
N CYS A 252 8.89 22.67 -30.73
CA CYS A 252 9.79 23.55 -30.05
C CYS A 252 10.67 24.32 -31.04
N TYR A 253 10.59 25.63 -30.98
CA TYR A 253 11.50 26.54 -31.64
C TYR A 253 12.81 26.61 -30.86
N ASN A 254 13.95 26.58 -31.55
CA ASN A 254 15.30 26.54 -30.95
C ASN A 254 15.50 25.42 -29.92
N ASN A 255 14.96 24.24 -30.19
CA ASN A 255 15.04 23.09 -29.28
C ASN A 255 16.50 22.75 -28.94
N GLY A 256 16.83 22.76 -27.64
CA GLY A 256 18.18 22.51 -27.13
C GLY A 256 18.98 23.77 -26.79
N GLU A 257 18.47 24.96 -27.10
CA GLU A 257 19.09 26.24 -26.80
C GLU A 257 18.44 26.94 -25.58
N ASP A 258 19.14 27.90 -24.98
CA ASP A 258 18.65 28.65 -23.82
C ASP A 258 17.40 29.51 -24.12
N ASN A 259 17.16 29.83 -25.40
CA ASN A 259 16.00 30.58 -25.87
C ASN A 259 14.93 29.67 -26.51
N ALA A 260 14.92 28.38 -26.16
CA ALA A 260 13.92 27.44 -26.63
C ALA A 260 12.50 27.85 -26.21
N HIS A 261 11.54 27.66 -27.12
CA HIS A 261 10.12 27.90 -26.86
C HIS A 261 9.30 26.73 -27.38
N ALA A 262 8.61 26.04 -26.48
CA ALA A 262 7.81 24.86 -26.81
C ALA A 262 6.31 25.14 -26.75
N GLY A 263 5.56 24.40 -27.55
CA GLY A 263 4.12 24.36 -27.59
C GLY A 263 3.60 22.93 -27.75
N ALA A 264 2.33 22.76 -27.45
CA ALA A 264 1.57 21.53 -27.54
C ALA A 264 0.31 21.78 -28.36
N GLY A 265 -0.11 20.80 -29.16
CA GLY A 265 -1.32 20.85 -29.96
C GLY A 265 -2.08 19.53 -29.91
N ILE A 266 -3.41 19.64 -29.93
CA ILE A 266 -4.32 18.51 -30.09
C ILE A 266 -5.28 18.81 -31.24
N TYR A 267 -5.53 17.79 -32.06
CA TYR A 267 -6.38 17.88 -33.23
C TYR A 267 -7.31 16.68 -33.29
N VAL A 268 -8.61 16.94 -33.32
CA VAL A 268 -9.68 15.94 -33.41
C VAL A 268 -10.19 15.82 -34.85
N GLY A 269 -10.32 16.95 -35.55
CA GLY A 269 -10.81 17.00 -36.93
C GLY A 269 -10.99 18.43 -37.44
N PRO A 270 -11.37 18.63 -38.71
CA PRO A 270 -11.59 19.96 -39.26
C PRO A 270 -12.62 20.75 -38.45
N ASP A 271 -12.29 21.97 -38.06
CA ASP A 271 -13.14 22.91 -37.29
C ASP A 271 -13.75 22.34 -35.99
N HIS A 272 -13.20 21.24 -35.46
CA HIS A 272 -13.71 20.65 -34.24
C HIS A 272 -13.46 21.59 -33.05
N GLN A 273 -14.50 21.85 -32.25
CA GLN A 273 -14.44 22.76 -31.08
C GLN A 273 -13.44 22.34 -29.99
N MET A 274 -12.90 21.12 -30.07
CA MET A 274 -11.96 20.55 -29.11
C MET A 274 -10.51 20.62 -29.60
N ASN A 275 -10.28 21.07 -30.84
CA ASN A 275 -8.94 21.40 -31.30
C ASN A 275 -8.36 22.50 -30.40
N ARG A 276 -7.17 22.27 -29.86
CA ARG A 276 -6.52 23.22 -28.94
C ARG A 276 -5.02 23.26 -29.20
N SER A 277 -4.42 24.39 -28.85
CA SER A 277 -2.98 24.55 -28.75
C SER A 277 -2.62 25.31 -27.49
N ALA A 278 -1.53 24.95 -26.85
CA ALA A 278 -1.02 25.62 -25.66
C ALA A 278 0.48 25.89 -25.78
N LYS A 279 0.93 27.03 -25.25
CA LYS A 279 2.35 27.28 -25.02
C LYS A 279 2.78 26.58 -23.74
N LEU A 280 3.99 26.03 -23.70
CA LEU A 280 4.51 25.40 -22.50
C LEU A 280 4.87 26.49 -21.47
N PRO A 281 4.40 26.37 -20.20
CA PRO A 281 4.84 27.27 -19.14
C PRO A 281 6.36 27.24 -18.95
N LEU A 282 6.97 28.37 -18.63
CA LEU A 282 8.44 28.49 -18.50
C LEU A 282 9.05 27.65 -17.37
N TYR A 283 8.25 27.21 -16.39
CA TYR A 283 8.71 26.30 -15.34
C TYR A 283 8.83 24.85 -15.83
N ILE A 284 8.31 24.52 -17.02
CA ILE A 284 8.53 23.26 -17.71
C ILE A 284 9.67 23.47 -18.70
N GLY A 285 10.62 22.53 -18.75
CA GLY A 285 11.72 22.59 -19.72
C GLY A 285 11.18 22.76 -21.15
N GLN A 286 11.72 23.72 -21.89
CA GLN A 286 11.25 24.03 -23.24
C GLN A 286 11.89 23.06 -24.23
N SER A 287 11.18 21.98 -24.56
CA SER A 287 11.65 20.97 -25.50
C SER A 287 10.51 20.34 -26.29
N ASN A 288 10.83 19.72 -27.43
CA ASN A 288 9.88 18.92 -28.22
C ASN A 288 9.20 17.84 -27.36
N GLN A 289 9.99 17.10 -26.58
CA GLN A 289 9.52 15.97 -25.75
C GLN A 289 8.53 16.43 -24.67
N ASN A 290 8.81 17.54 -24.01
CA ASN A 290 7.87 18.10 -23.05
C ASN A 290 6.60 18.63 -23.74
N GLY A 291 6.72 19.15 -24.97
CA GLY A 291 5.57 19.53 -25.80
C GLY A 291 4.63 18.36 -26.07
N GLU A 292 5.17 17.20 -26.44
CA GLU A 292 4.39 15.98 -26.69
C GLU A 292 3.68 15.47 -25.42
N LEU A 293 4.37 15.50 -24.27
CA LEU A 293 3.77 15.12 -22.98
C LEU A 293 2.61 16.05 -22.59
N VAL A 294 2.78 17.36 -22.77
CA VAL A 294 1.70 18.33 -22.50
C VAL A 294 0.54 18.15 -23.47
N ALA A 295 0.80 17.86 -24.75
CA ALA A 295 -0.25 17.56 -25.73
C ALA A 295 -1.06 16.31 -25.33
N THR A 296 -0.38 15.28 -24.84
CA THR A 296 -1.03 14.05 -24.34
C THR A 296 -1.89 14.34 -23.12
N LYS A 297 -1.39 15.15 -22.17
CA LYS A 297 -2.18 15.61 -21.01
C LYS A 297 -3.43 16.38 -21.45
N LEU A 298 -3.29 17.32 -22.40
CA LEU A 298 -4.42 18.09 -22.92
C LEU A 298 -5.46 17.21 -23.60
N ALA A 299 -5.03 16.18 -24.34
CA ALA A 299 -5.94 15.22 -24.93
C ALA A 299 -6.69 14.40 -23.87
N ALA A 300 -6.00 13.97 -22.81
CA ALA A 300 -6.63 13.25 -21.70
C ALA A 300 -7.69 14.10 -20.97
N GLU A 301 -7.47 15.40 -20.83
CA GLU A 301 -8.45 16.35 -20.24
C GLU A 301 -9.69 16.56 -21.11
N LEU A 302 -9.67 16.21 -22.41
CA LEU A 302 -10.88 16.20 -23.24
C LEU A 302 -11.75 14.97 -22.96
N ALA A 303 -11.14 13.88 -22.48
CA ALA A 303 -11.80 12.60 -22.23
C ALA A 303 -12.29 12.45 -20.77
N ASP A 304 -11.99 13.42 -19.91
CA ASP A 304 -12.51 13.50 -18.54
C ASP A 304 -13.89 14.20 -18.57
N PRO A 305 -15.00 13.50 -18.24
CA PRO A 305 -16.36 14.03 -18.34
C PRO A 305 -16.68 15.19 -17.38
#